data_AF-A0A7V6X4Z5-F1
#
_entry.id   AF-A0A7V6X4Z5-F1
#
_cell.length_a   1.000
_cell.length_b   1.000
_cell.length_c   1.000
_cell.angle_alpha   90.00
_cell.angle_beta   90.00
_cell.angle_gamma   90.00
#
_symmetry.space_group_name_H-M   'P 1'
#
loop_
_entity.id
_entity.type
_entity.pdbx_description
1 polymer ?
#
loop_
_entity_poly.entity_id
_entity_poly.type
_entity_poly.pdbx_seq_one_letter_code
_entity_poly.pdbx_strand_id
1 'polypeptide(L)'
;MPSFFSGLRKKLGSGEVKSAAGKTRCSEEYYRPTADLRENLLLFKEEIRRIKEQYEPFSFEYVFNVEFGEPLSQEDFYDSGKIKDYCQRNQVSQEKLKKFRGERLEIWEKAKIEITHRITLAKGMLLIRDNCCPDYLLERAITFEKIYGEPGRASEFKQMLANKQSKWSRAEAGVRRSILENVSKEITLEINPYGRERVVKGDWEKFITEFEKKLTERGLSFQDQGSGKELWEIWIGIKEKMNEERKSLSLYQRNMETEKRSIDVPEKVTKEEIVRS
;
A
#
# COMPACT_ATOMS: atom_id res chain seq x y z
N MET A 1 -18.54 29.29 6.56
CA MET A 1 -18.07 28.49 5.42
C MET A 1 -18.84 27.17 5.35
N PRO A 2 -19.91 27.04 4.54
CA PRO A 2 -20.72 25.81 4.49
C PRO A 2 -20.79 25.08 3.12
N SER A 3 -20.09 25.53 2.08
CA SER A 3 -20.33 25.04 0.70
C SER A 3 -19.51 23.83 0.25
N PHE A 4 -18.38 23.52 0.91
CA PHE A 4 -17.52 22.40 0.49
C PHE A 4 -18.02 21.04 1.00
N PHE A 5 -18.52 21.01 2.24
CA PHE A 5 -19.02 19.80 2.89
C PHE A 5 -20.37 19.31 2.34
N SER A 6 -21.21 20.22 1.82
CA SER A 6 -22.49 19.85 1.20
C SER A 6 -22.30 19.16 -0.16
N GLY A 7 -21.28 19.55 -0.92
CA GLY A 7 -20.92 18.92 -2.19
C GLY A 7 -20.38 17.48 -2.02
N LEU A 8 -19.58 17.25 -0.98
CA LEU A 8 -19.06 15.92 -0.64
C LEU A 8 -20.16 14.97 -0.14
N ARG A 9 -21.10 15.45 0.69
CA ARG A 9 -22.28 14.66 1.09
C ARG A 9 -23.16 14.24 -0.09
N LYS A 10 -23.35 15.13 -1.08
CA LYS A 10 -24.12 14.80 -2.30
C LYS A 10 -23.44 13.74 -3.18
N LYS A 11 -22.10 13.73 -3.27
CA LYS A 11 -21.34 12.68 -3.99
C LYS A 11 -21.33 11.33 -3.28
N LEU A 12 -21.43 11.32 -1.95
CA LEU A 12 -21.41 10.08 -1.15
C LEU A 12 -22.79 9.41 -1.05
N GLY A 13 -23.88 10.16 -1.23
CA GLY A 13 -25.26 9.67 -1.10
C GLY A 13 -25.93 9.20 -2.40
N SER A 14 -25.29 9.32 -3.57
CA SER A 14 -25.97 9.11 -4.86
C SER A 14 -25.96 7.66 -5.37
N GLY A 15 -25.36 6.70 -4.68
CA GLY A 15 -25.34 5.27 -5.09
C GLY A 15 -24.63 4.95 -6.42
N GLU A 16 -24.35 5.96 -7.26
CA GLU A 16 -23.56 5.82 -8.47
C GLU A 16 -22.06 5.89 -8.15
N VAL A 17 -21.42 4.72 -8.11
CA VAL A 17 -19.98 4.63 -8.35
C VAL A 17 -19.75 4.78 -9.86
N LYS A 18 -19.97 5.97 -10.41
CA LYS A 18 -19.21 6.38 -11.60
C LYS A 18 -17.77 6.38 -11.17
N SER A 19 -16.86 5.67 -11.86
CA SER A 19 -15.44 5.51 -11.49
C SER A 19 -14.93 6.79 -10.82
N ALA A 20 -14.84 6.77 -9.49
CA ALA A 20 -14.83 8.02 -8.75
C ALA A 20 -13.50 8.78 -8.93
N ALA A 21 -12.51 8.06 -9.46
CA ALA A 21 -11.23 8.51 -9.94
C ALA A 21 -11.20 8.35 -11.47
N GLY A 22 -11.43 9.44 -12.21
CA GLY A 22 -11.28 9.44 -13.67
C GLY A 22 -9.88 9.01 -14.14
N LYS A 23 -9.66 9.03 -15.45
CA LYS A 23 -8.31 8.81 -16.01
C LYS A 23 -7.31 9.75 -15.35
N THR A 24 -6.21 9.19 -14.85
CA THR A 24 -5.18 9.94 -14.14
C THR A 24 -4.00 10.08 -15.06
N ARG A 25 -3.71 11.31 -15.46
CA ARG A 25 -2.58 11.62 -16.32
C ARG A 25 -1.34 11.73 -15.45
N CYS A 26 -0.41 10.79 -15.60
CA CYS A 26 0.90 10.89 -14.96
C CYS A 26 1.81 11.87 -15.74
N SER A 27 2.83 12.41 -15.07
CA SER A 27 3.83 13.26 -15.76
C SER A 27 4.65 12.43 -16.75
N GLU A 28 5.19 13.08 -17.78
CA GLU A 28 6.08 12.42 -18.74
C GLU A 28 7.31 11.80 -18.06
N GLU A 29 7.80 12.41 -16.98
CA GLU A 29 8.90 11.89 -16.15
C GLU A 29 8.60 10.52 -15.56
N TYR A 30 7.35 10.26 -15.15
CA TYR A 30 6.95 8.96 -14.60
C TYR A 30 7.09 7.81 -15.63
N TYR A 31 7.01 8.11 -16.93
CA TYR A 31 7.17 7.13 -18.00
C TYR A 31 8.61 7.01 -18.50
N ARG A 32 9.50 7.92 -18.11
CA ARG A 32 10.88 7.92 -18.61
C ARG A 32 11.62 6.67 -18.11
N PRO A 33 12.29 5.91 -19.01
CA PRO A 33 13.13 4.80 -18.60
C PRO A 33 14.28 5.25 -17.68
N THR A 34 14.55 4.47 -16.64
CA THR A 34 15.71 4.64 -15.77
C THR A 34 16.11 3.28 -15.19
N ALA A 35 17.42 3.01 -15.21
CA ALA A 35 18.01 1.82 -14.58
C ALA A 35 18.55 2.12 -13.16
N ASP A 36 18.38 3.36 -12.69
CA ASP A 36 18.72 3.75 -11.33
C ASP A 36 17.69 3.17 -10.35
N LEU A 37 18.18 2.33 -9.44
CA LEU A 37 17.35 1.61 -8.48
C LEU A 37 16.57 2.57 -7.58
N ARG A 38 17.24 3.60 -7.07
CA ARG A 38 16.70 4.51 -6.06
C ARG A 38 15.69 5.47 -6.69
N GLU A 39 16.04 6.06 -7.82
CA GLU A 39 15.13 6.90 -8.61
C GLU A 39 13.83 6.14 -8.93
N ASN A 40 13.95 4.90 -9.41
CA ASN A 40 12.80 4.12 -9.84
C ASN A 40 11.88 3.76 -8.66
N LEU A 41 12.45 3.42 -7.49
CA LEU A 41 11.71 3.15 -6.27
C LEU A 41 11.05 4.41 -5.68
N LEU A 42 11.69 5.58 -5.79
CA LEU A 42 11.11 6.85 -5.36
C LEU A 42 9.90 7.24 -6.23
N LEU A 43 10.01 7.12 -7.56
CA LEU A 43 8.89 7.33 -8.48
C LEU A 43 7.72 6.38 -8.18
N PHE A 44 8.01 5.12 -7.83
CA PHE A 44 6.98 4.18 -7.39
C PHE A 44 6.35 4.61 -6.06
N LYS A 45 7.15 4.99 -5.06
CA LYS A 45 6.65 5.48 -3.75
C LYS A 45 5.73 6.68 -3.89
N GLU A 46 6.08 7.63 -4.74
CA GLU A 46 5.24 8.79 -5.05
C GLU A 46 3.90 8.37 -5.67
N GLU A 47 3.92 7.45 -6.63
CA GLU A 47 2.69 6.97 -7.26
C GLU A 47 1.78 6.23 -6.25
N ILE A 48 2.34 5.42 -5.35
CA ILE A 48 1.55 4.77 -4.29
C ILE A 48 0.91 5.81 -3.35
N ARG A 49 1.61 6.92 -3.04
CA ARG A 49 1.03 8.02 -2.25
C ARG A 49 -0.11 8.70 -3.00
N ARG A 50 0.06 9.00 -4.29
CA ARG A 50 -1.01 9.58 -5.11
C ARG A 50 -2.24 8.68 -5.16
N ILE A 51 -2.05 7.37 -5.32
CA ILE A 51 -3.15 6.40 -5.26
C ILE A 51 -3.84 6.45 -3.89
N LYS A 52 -3.08 6.47 -2.78
CA LYS A 52 -3.66 6.60 -1.44
C LYS A 52 -4.51 7.86 -1.31
N GLU A 53 -3.96 9.03 -1.65
CA GLU A 53 -4.65 10.33 -1.57
C GLU A 53 -5.92 10.36 -2.44
N GLN A 54 -5.84 9.83 -3.65
CA GLN A 54 -6.97 9.77 -4.58
C GLN A 54 -8.12 8.91 -4.04
N TYR A 55 -7.81 7.84 -3.31
CA TYR A 55 -8.80 6.89 -2.81
C TYR A 55 -9.13 7.01 -1.32
N GLU A 56 -8.41 7.85 -0.57
CA GLU A 56 -8.65 8.12 0.85
C GLU A 56 -10.13 8.47 1.16
N PRO A 57 -10.84 9.28 0.34
CA PRO A 57 -12.25 9.59 0.57
C PRO A 57 -13.21 8.38 0.51
N PHE A 58 -12.78 7.25 -0.05
CA PHE A 58 -13.54 6.00 -0.11
C PHE A 58 -13.16 5.01 0.99
N SER A 59 -12.08 5.29 1.73
CA SER A 59 -11.67 4.43 2.84
C SER A 59 -12.71 4.46 3.95
N PHE A 60 -12.90 3.30 4.59
CA PHE A 60 -13.81 3.17 5.74
C PHE A 60 -13.48 4.17 6.84
N GLU A 61 -12.19 4.32 7.14
CA GLU A 61 -11.68 5.12 8.25
C GLU A 61 -11.93 6.61 8.06
N TYR A 62 -11.60 7.12 6.87
CA TYR A 62 -11.82 8.52 6.53
C TYR A 62 -13.29 8.88 6.66
N VAL A 63 -14.15 8.09 6.02
CA VAL A 63 -15.58 8.36 6.05
C VAL A 63 -16.12 8.25 7.47
N PHE A 64 -15.76 7.19 8.19
CA PHE A 64 -16.28 6.96 9.53
C PHE A 64 -15.87 8.12 10.45
N ASN A 65 -14.63 8.60 10.34
CA ASN A 65 -14.18 9.79 11.05
C ASN A 65 -14.97 11.05 10.68
N VAL A 66 -15.29 11.25 9.39
CA VAL A 66 -16.10 12.38 8.93
C VAL A 66 -17.54 12.32 9.48
N GLU A 67 -18.12 11.13 9.60
CA GLU A 67 -19.51 10.97 10.04
C GLU A 67 -19.65 10.94 11.57
N PHE A 68 -18.67 10.37 12.28
CA PHE A 68 -18.79 10.07 13.70
C PHE A 68 -17.67 10.66 14.59
N GLY A 69 -16.63 11.28 14.01
CA GLY A 69 -15.62 12.06 14.74
C GLY A 69 -14.40 11.30 15.29
N GLU A 70 -14.36 9.97 15.14
CA GLU A 70 -13.21 9.13 15.52
C GLU A 70 -13.01 8.04 14.45
N PRO A 71 -11.78 7.76 13.97
CA PRO A 71 -11.58 6.80 12.88
C PRO A 71 -11.64 5.34 13.36
N LEU A 72 -12.65 4.60 12.90
CA LEU A 72 -12.69 3.13 12.97
C LEU A 72 -12.39 2.51 11.60
N SER A 73 -11.55 1.48 11.61
CA SER A 73 -11.25 0.66 10.44
C SER A 73 -12.33 -0.38 10.17
N GLN A 74 -12.32 -0.96 8.96
CA GLN A 74 -13.19 -2.10 8.65
C GLN A 74 -12.93 -3.29 9.60
N GLU A 75 -11.69 -3.47 10.05
CA GLU A 75 -11.28 -4.57 10.92
C GLU A 75 -11.86 -4.41 12.34
N ASP A 76 -11.99 -3.16 12.81
CA ASP A 76 -12.56 -2.86 14.13
C ASP A 76 -14.02 -3.32 14.26
N PHE A 77 -14.76 -3.42 13.13
CA PHE A 77 -16.14 -3.93 13.13
C PHE A 77 -16.25 -5.44 13.42
N TYR A 78 -15.15 -6.20 13.36
CA TYR A 78 -15.14 -7.60 13.77
C TYR A 78 -14.89 -7.78 15.28
N ASP A 79 -14.45 -6.72 15.96
CA ASP A 79 -14.26 -6.72 17.41
C ASP A 79 -15.52 -6.17 18.10
N SER A 80 -16.34 -7.10 18.60
CA SER A 80 -17.60 -6.75 19.28
C SER A 80 -17.41 -5.90 20.54
N GLY A 81 -16.23 -5.98 21.19
CA GLY A 81 -15.88 -5.15 22.34
C GLY A 81 -15.67 -3.71 21.90
N LYS A 82 -14.77 -3.49 20.93
CA LYS A 82 -14.50 -2.14 20.38
C LYS A 82 -15.75 -1.42 19.91
N ILE A 83 -16.65 -2.11 19.21
CA ILE A 83 -17.91 -1.51 18.75
C ILE A 83 -18.84 -1.15 19.91
N LYS A 84 -18.93 -2.00 20.94
CA LYS A 84 -19.73 -1.68 22.14
C LYS A 84 -19.18 -0.46 22.88
N ASP A 85 -17.87 -0.41 23.08
CA ASP A 85 -17.21 0.71 23.78
C ASP A 85 -17.40 2.00 22.99
N TYR A 86 -17.24 1.94 21.67
CA TYR A 86 -17.52 3.07 20.78
C TYR A 86 -18.97 3.58 20.91
N CYS A 87 -19.95 2.67 20.85
CA CYS A 87 -21.37 2.99 21.00
C CYS A 87 -21.66 3.68 22.34
N GLN A 88 -21.09 3.19 23.43
CA GLN A 88 -21.27 3.75 24.77
C GLN A 88 -20.67 5.16 24.89
N ARG A 89 -19.43 5.33 24.46
CA ARG A 89 -18.73 6.63 24.56
C ARG A 89 -19.37 7.71 23.70
N ASN A 90 -19.81 7.36 22.49
CA ASN A 90 -20.28 8.31 21.49
C ASN A 90 -21.82 8.40 21.39
N GLN A 91 -22.55 7.67 22.23
CA GLN A 91 -24.02 7.61 22.22
C GLN A 91 -24.61 7.26 20.83
N VAL A 92 -23.96 6.33 20.12
CA VAL A 92 -24.37 5.85 18.81
C VAL A 92 -24.93 4.42 18.92
N SER A 93 -26.09 4.14 18.33
CA SER A 93 -26.66 2.79 18.35
C SER A 93 -25.90 1.81 17.46
N GLN A 94 -25.89 0.52 17.84
CA GLN A 94 -25.28 -0.53 17.03
C GLN A 94 -25.95 -0.68 15.67
N GLU A 95 -27.27 -0.47 15.59
CA GLU A 95 -28.03 -0.51 14.34
C GLU A 95 -27.53 0.56 13.36
N LYS A 96 -27.23 1.77 13.86
CA LYS A 96 -26.70 2.87 13.03
C LYS A 96 -25.33 2.51 12.47
N LEU A 97 -24.44 1.94 13.29
CA LEU A 97 -23.11 1.50 12.84
C LEU A 97 -23.19 0.34 11.84
N LYS A 98 -24.09 -0.63 12.06
CA LYS A 98 -24.31 -1.75 11.12
C LYS A 98 -24.82 -1.25 9.78
N LYS A 99 -25.78 -0.31 9.79
CA LYS A 99 -26.31 0.31 8.57
C LYS A 99 -25.21 1.05 7.80
N PHE A 100 -24.45 1.89 8.49
CA PHE A 100 -23.29 2.58 7.92
C PHE A 100 -22.31 1.59 7.27
N ARG A 101 -21.94 0.52 7.99
CA ARG A 101 -21.03 -0.51 7.47
C ARG A 101 -21.57 -1.17 6.20
N GLY A 102 -22.86 -1.51 6.19
CA GLY A 102 -23.52 -2.11 5.02
C GLY A 102 -23.47 -1.20 3.79
N GLU A 103 -23.84 0.07 3.95
CA GLU A 103 -23.82 1.06 2.86
C GLU A 103 -22.41 1.36 2.34
N ARG A 104 -21.41 1.32 3.23
CA ARG A 104 -20.01 1.61 2.86
C ARG A 104 -19.25 0.45 2.28
N LEU A 105 -19.62 -0.78 2.62
CA LEU A 105 -18.88 -1.97 2.18
C LEU A 105 -18.81 -2.07 0.66
N GLU A 106 -19.93 -1.87 -0.03
CA GLU A 106 -19.99 -1.99 -1.49
C GLU A 106 -19.13 -0.92 -2.19
N ILE A 107 -19.16 0.32 -1.68
CA ILE A 107 -18.37 1.44 -2.22
C ILE A 107 -16.87 1.15 -2.02
N TRP A 108 -16.52 0.69 -0.82
CA TRP A 108 -15.15 0.34 -0.48
C TRP A 108 -14.61 -0.82 -1.31
N GLU A 109 -15.40 -1.87 -1.53
CA GLU A 109 -14.98 -3.02 -2.34
C GLU A 109 -14.70 -2.63 -3.79
N LYS A 110 -15.54 -1.75 -4.38
CA LYS A 110 -15.29 -1.19 -5.72
C LYS A 110 -14.00 -0.37 -5.76
N ALA A 111 -13.79 0.52 -4.77
CA ALA A 111 -12.56 1.29 -4.66
C ALA A 111 -11.32 0.39 -4.52
N LYS A 112 -11.40 -0.66 -3.69
CA LYS A 112 -10.32 -1.62 -3.45
C LYS A 112 -9.88 -2.34 -4.73
N ILE A 113 -10.81 -2.68 -5.61
CA ILE A 113 -10.51 -3.26 -6.93
C ILE A 113 -9.69 -2.28 -7.77
N GLU A 114 -10.14 -1.03 -7.87
CA GLU A 114 -9.43 0.00 -8.64
C GLU A 114 -8.04 0.32 -8.05
N ILE A 115 -7.93 0.45 -6.72
CA ILE A 115 -6.64 0.61 -6.02
C ILE A 115 -5.69 -0.54 -6.41
N THR A 116 -6.18 -1.77 -6.41
CA THR A 116 -5.38 -2.96 -6.76
C THR A 116 -4.91 -2.92 -8.21
N HIS A 117 -5.77 -2.51 -9.14
CA HIS A 117 -5.39 -2.34 -10.54
C HIS A 117 -4.32 -1.25 -10.71
N ARG A 118 -4.48 -0.10 -10.05
CA ARG A 118 -3.51 1.01 -10.11
C ARG A 118 -2.17 0.66 -9.48
N ILE A 119 -2.15 -0.04 -8.35
CA ILE A 119 -0.90 -0.57 -7.77
C ILE A 119 -0.24 -1.55 -8.74
N THR A 120 -1.03 -2.40 -9.40
CA THR A 120 -0.50 -3.34 -10.40
C THR A 120 0.11 -2.61 -11.58
N LEU A 121 -0.54 -1.55 -12.06
CA LEU A 121 0.02 -0.66 -13.08
C LEU A 121 1.31 0.01 -12.61
N ALA A 122 1.34 0.56 -11.40
CA ALA A 122 2.54 1.17 -10.82
C ALA A 122 3.72 0.19 -10.71
N LYS A 123 3.44 -1.07 -10.34
CA LYS A 123 4.44 -2.15 -10.35
C LYS A 123 4.91 -2.49 -11.77
N GLY A 124 3.98 -2.53 -12.73
CA GLY A 124 4.32 -2.68 -14.14
C GLY A 124 5.27 -1.58 -14.59
N MET A 125 4.93 -0.33 -14.30
CA MET A 125 5.72 0.85 -14.63
C MET A 125 7.11 0.84 -14.01
N LEU A 126 7.23 0.46 -12.74
CA LEU A 126 8.50 0.24 -12.05
C LEU A 126 9.41 -0.69 -12.87
N LEU A 127 8.90 -1.85 -13.27
CA LEU A 127 9.69 -2.84 -14.02
C LEU A 127 9.89 -2.48 -15.49
N ILE A 128 8.95 -1.73 -16.10
CA ILE A 128 9.06 -1.22 -17.47
C ILE A 128 10.20 -0.23 -17.59
N ARG A 129 10.29 0.74 -16.65
CA ARG A 129 11.37 1.73 -16.62
C ARG A 129 12.75 1.09 -16.51
N ASP A 130 12.83 0.00 -15.73
CA ASP A 130 14.05 -0.78 -15.52
C ASP A 130 14.36 -1.77 -16.66
N ASN A 131 13.44 -1.91 -17.61
CA ASN A 131 13.51 -2.84 -18.72
C ASN A 131 13.63 -4.32 -18.28
N CYS A 132 12.95 -4.68 -17.18
CA CYS A 132 12.90 -6.04 -16.63
C CYS A 132 11.46 -6.55 -16.39
N CYS A 133 10.46 -5.89 -17.02
CA CYS A 133 9.06 -6.24 -16.86
C CYS A 133 8.73 -7.58 -17.54
N PRO A 134 8.12 -8.55 -16.84
CA PRO A 134 7.68 -9.79 -17.47
C PRO A 134 6.40 -9.58 -18.30
N ASP A 135 6.25 -10.35 -19.37
CA ASP A 135 5.14 -10.27 -20.34
C ASP A 135 3.76 -10.18 -19.68
N TYR A 136 3.46 -11.07 -18.72
CA TYR A 136 2.16 -11.11 -18.05
C TYR A 136 1.84 -9.81 -17.28
N LEU A 137 2.86 -9.12 -16.76
CA LEU A 137 2.68 -7.85 -16.04
C LEU A 137 2.60 -6.69 -17.04
N LEU A 138 3.34 -6.77 -18.15
CA LEU A 138 3.23 -5.81 -19.25
C LEU A 138 1.83 -5.85 -19.89
N GLU A 139 1.25 -7.03 -20.09
CA GLU A 139 -0.14 -7.20 -20.55
C GLU A 139 -1.17 -6.56 -19.60
N ARG A 140 -0.96 -6.74 -18.28
CA ARG A 140 -1.77 -6.07 -17.26
C ARG A 140 -1.58 -4.55 -17.29
N ALA A 141 -0.34 -4.08 -17.43
CA ALA A 141 -0.04 -2.65 -17.57
C ALA A 141 -0.75 -2.05 -18.80
N ILE A 142 -0.69 -2.71 -19.96
CA ILE A 142 -1.44 -2.29 -21.17
C ILE A 142 -2.93 -2.17 -20.89
N THR A 143 -3.51 -3.16 -20.19
CA THR A 143 -4.94 -3.18 -19.88
C THR A 143 -5.31 -2.04 -18.93
N PHE A 144 -4.57 -1.89 -17.83
CA PHE A 144 -4.85 -0.87 -16.82
C PHE A 144 -4.52 0.54 -17.30
N GLU A 145 -3.52 0.74 -18.16
CA GLU A 145 -3.24 2.03 -18.78
C GLU A 145 -4.40 2.47 -19.69
N LYS A 146 -5.06 1.55 -20.41
CA LYS A 146 -6.27 1.88 -21.20
C LYS A 146 -7.45 2.33 -20.34
N ILE A 147 -7.62 1.67 -19.19
CA ILE A 147 -8.75 1.90 -18.29
C ILE A 147 -8.53 3.18 -17.46
N TYR A 148 -7.34 3.31 -16.85
CA TYR A 148 -7.05 4.30 -15.80
C TYR A 148 -6.04 5.38 -16.21
N GLY A 149 -5.22 5.14 -17.23
CA GLY A 149 -4.12 6.00 -17.65
C GLY A 149 -4.30 6.58 -19.06
N GLU A 150 -3.20 6.67 -19.81
CA GLU A 150 -3.13 7.29 -21.13
C GLU A 150 -3.15 6.25 -22.27
N PRO A 151 -4.17 6.24 -23.16
CA PRO A 151 -4.26 5.25 -24.25
C PRO A 151 -3.06 5.18 -25.20
N GLY A 152 -2.35 6.31 -25.37
CA GLY A 152 -1.11 6.36 -26.16
C GLY A 152 -0.02 5.46 -25.58
N ARG A 153 0.17 5.50 -24.25
CA ARG A 153 1.15 4.67 -23.52
C ARG A 153 0.84 3.19 -23.60
N ALA A 154 -0.44 2.82 -23.55
CA ALA A 154 -0.85 1.44 -23.75
C ALA A 154 -0.43 0.89 -25.13
N SER A 155 -0.39 1.76 -26.15
CA SER A 155 0.05 1.39 -27.50
C SER A 155 1.57 1.22 -27.56
N GLU A 156 2.33 2.08 -26.89
CA GLU A 156 3.79 1.94 -26.73
C GLU A 156 4.13 0.62 -26.04
N PHE A 157 3.50 0.30 -24.90
CA PHE A 157 3.72 -0.95 -24.18
C PHE A 157 3.38 -2.19 -25.03
N LYS A 158 2.36 -2.10 -25.89
CA LYS A 158 2.03 -3.16 -26.84
C LYS A 158 3.14 -3.38 -27.86
N GLN A 159 3.78 -2.31 -28.34
CA GLN A 159 4.95 -2.42 -29.22
C GLN A 159 6.16 -3.00 -28.47
N MET A 160 6.39 -2.61 -27.21
CA MET A 160 7.45 -3.19 -26.37
C MET A 160 7.27 -4.71 -26.22
N LEU A 161 6.05 -5.16 -25.95
CA LEU A 161 5.70 -6.59 -25.82
C LEU A 161 5.96 -7.37 -27.12
N ALA A 162 5.64 -6.78 -28.27
CA ALA A 162 5.88 -7.39 -29.57
C ALA A 162 7.39 -7.51 -29.90
N ASN A 163 8.20 -6.57 -29.42
CA ASN A 163 9.60 -6.42 -29.81
C ASN A 163 10.61 -7.08 -28.84
N LYS A 164 10.17 -7.95 -27.91
CA LYS A 164 10.99 -8.63 -26.89
C LYS A 164 12.08 -7.73 -26.30
N GLN A 165 11.65 -6.68 -25.60
CA GLN A 165 12.57 -5.73 -24.99
C GLN A 165 12.99 -6.20 -23.59
N SER A 166 14.16 -6.83 -23.51
CA SER A 166 14.97 -6.81 -22.28
C SER A 166 16.41 -6.53 -22.67
N LYS A 167 16.98 -5.48 -22.10
CA LYS A 167 18.42 -5.15 -22.21
C LYS A 167 19.27 -6.16 -21.44
N TRP A 168 18.67 -6.83 -20.46
CA TRP A 168 19.32 -7.76 -19.55
C TRP A 168 19.14 -9.20 -20.02
N SER A 169 20.11 -10.08 -19.70
CA SER A 169 19.89 -11.51 -19.80
C SER A 169 18.71 -11.94 -18.92
N ARG A 170 18.10 -13.10 -19.21
CA ARG A 170 16.97 -13.62 -18.43
C ARG A 170 17.30 -13.75 -16.93
N ALA A 171 18.52 -14.17 -16.61
CA ALA A 171 18.97 -14.32 -15.23
C ALA A 171 19.06 -12.96 -14.52
N GLU A 172 19.71 -11.98 -15.15
CA GLU A 172 19.84 -10.62 -14.61
C GLU A 172 18.48 -9.93 -14.45
N ALA A 173 17.63 -9.97 -15.48
CA ALA A 173 16.27 -9.45 -15.40
C ALA A 173 15.50 -10.07 -14.23
N GLY A 174 15.70 -11.37 -13.99
CA GLY A 174 15.12 -12.08 -12.86
C GLY A 174 15.55 -11.53 -11.50
N VAL A 175 16.85 -11.24 -11.33
CA VAL A 175 17.42 -10.69 -10.10
C VAL A 175 16.95 -9.26 -9.86
N ARG A 176 17.06 -8.40 -10.88
CA ARG A 176 16.61 -7.00 -10.82
C ARG A 176 15.13 -6.91 -10.46
N ARG A 177 14.29 -7.69 -11.16
CA ARG A 177 12.87 -7.80 -10.86
C ARG A 177 12.63 -8.23 -9.42
N SER A 178 13.36 -9.23 -8.92
CA SER A 178 13.17 -9.68 -7.53
C SER A 178 13.45 -8.57 -6.53
N ILE A 179 14.52 -7.80 -6.72
CA ILE A 179 14.87 -6.67 -5.86
C ILE A 179 13.74 -5.64 -5.87
N LEU A 180 13.32 -5.19 -7.06
CA LEU A 180 12.26 -4.21 -7.24
C LEU A 180 10.91 -4.68 -6.67
N GLU A 181 10.53 -5.94 -6.88
CA GLU A 181 9.28 -6.53 -6.36
C GLU A 181 9.28 -6.62 -4.82
N ASN A 182 10.40 -7.02 -4.23
CA ASN A 182 10.51 -7.13 -2.76
C ASN A 182 10.41 -5.74 -2.11
N VAL A 183 11.10 -4.74 -2.66
CA VAL A 183 11.15 -3.39 -2.09
C VAL A 183 9.85 -2.62 -2.35
N SER A 184 9.29 -2.71 -3.55
CA SER A 184 7.97 -2.13 -3.85
C SER A 184 6.86 -2.70 -2.99
N LYS A 185 6.97 -3.98 -2.58
CA LYS A 185 6.05 -4.57 -1.60
C LYS A 185 6.17 -3.88 -0.24
N GLU A 186 7.37 -3.60 0.26
CA GLU A 186 7.54 -2.86 1.52
C GLU A 186 6.96 -1.46 1.43
N ILE A 187 7.26 -0.72 0.36
CA ILE A 187 6.71 0.62 0.11
C ILE A 187 5.18 0.60 0.12
N THR A 188 4.58 -0.39 -0.56
CA THR A 188 3.12 -0.55 -0.61
C THR A 188 2.53 -0.84 0.78
N LEU A 189 3.20 -1.67 1.59
CA LEU A 189 2.77 -2.02 2.94
C LEU A 189 2.92 -0.86 3.93
N GLU A 190 3.98 -0.06 3.78
CA GLU A 190 4.25 1.12 4.58
C GLU A 190 3.18 2.19 4.36
N ILE A 191 2.94 2.55 3.10
CA ILE A 191 1.96 3.59 2.72
C ILE A 191 0.53 3.07 2.92
N ASN A 192 0.29 1.78 2.71
CA ASN A 192 -1.02 1.15 2.73
C ASN A 192 -2.09 1.99 1.99
N PRO A 193 -2.13 1.95 0.65
CA PRO A 193 -3.12 2.69 -0.13
C PRO A 193 -4.57 2.25 0.14
N TYR A 194 -4.79 1.18 0.92
CA TYR A 194 -6.10 0.67 1.27
C TYR A 194 -6.68 1.25 2.57
N GLY A 195 -5.95 2.07 3.32
CA GLY A 195 -6.44 2.57 4.61
C GLY A 195 -5.32 3.09 5.49
N ARG A 196 -5.36 2.81 6.79
CA ARG A 196 -4.40 3.35 7.76
C ARG A 196 -2.99 2.85 7.51
N GLU A 197 -2.04 3.77 7.58
CA GLU A 197 -0.61 3.43 7.53
C GLU A 197 -0.21 2.56 8.71
N ARG A 198 0.82 1.74 8.53
CA ARG A 198 1.37 0.98 9.64
C ARG A 198 2.00 1.93 10.65
N VAL A 199 1.70 1.69 11.93
CA VAL A 199 2.35 2.40 13.05
C VAL A 199 3.85 2.12 13.03
N VAL A 200 4.21 0.85 12.79
CA VAL A 200 5.60 0.41 12.70
C VAL A 200 5.97 0.23 11.23
N LYS A 201 6.84 1.12 10.75
CA LYS A 201 7.30 1.17 9.36
C LYS A 201 8.63 0.44 9.22
N GLY A 202 8.80 -0.34 8.16
CA GLY A 202 10.10 -0.87 7.78
C GLY A 202 10.92 0.21 7.08
N ASP A 203 12.24 0.17 7.21
CA ASP A 203 13.13 1.15 6.59
C ASP A 203 13.73 0.58 5.30
N TRP A 204 12.93 0.56 4.23
CA TRP A 204 13.39 0.05 2.93
C TRP A 204 14.55 0.88 2.36
N GLU A 205 14.64 2.18 2.69
CA GLU A 205 15.71 3.08 2.23
C GLU A 205 17.05 2.69 2.86
N LYS A 206 17.08 2.33 4.14
CA LYS A 206 18.25 1.75 4.81
C LYS A 206 18.73 0.48 4.12
N PHE A 207 17.83 -0.43 3.72
CA PHE A 207 18.22 -1.67 3.05
C PHE A 207 18.76 -1.45 1.64
N ILE A 208 18.20 -0.50 0.88
CA ILE A 208 18.76 -0.09 -0.41
C ILE A 208 20.13 0.55 -0.23
N THR A 209 20.30 1.39 0.79
CA THR A 209 21.60 2.01 1.10
C THR A 209 22.65 0.96 1.48
N GLU A 210 22.29 -0.04 2.28
CA GLU A 210 23.21 -1.15 2.60
C GLU A 210 23.54 -1.99 1.35
N PHE A 211 22.56 -2.23 0.48
CA PHE A 211 22.76 -2.93 -0.79
C PHE A 211 23.74 -2.19 -1.70
N GLU A 212 23.50 -0.90 -1.95
CA GLU A 212 24.37 -0.03 -2.76
C GLU A 212 25.80 0.04 -2.21
N LYS A 213 25.94 0.15 -0.88
CA LYS A 213 27.25 0.12 -0.23
C LYS A 213 28.01 -1.17 -0.51
N LYS A 214 27.35 -2.33 -0.37
CA LYS A 214 27.97 -3.64 -0.65
C LYS A 214 28.33 -3.82 -2.13
N LEU A 215 27.57 -3.22 -3.04
CA LEU A 215 27.93 -3.19 -4.46
C LEU A 215 29.22 -2.40 -4.67
N THR A 216 29.29 -1.18 -4.10
CA THR A 216 30.48 -0.33 -4.21
C THR A 216 31.72 -1.01 -3.60
N GLU A 217 31.60 -1.65 -2.44
CA GLU A 217 32.68 -2.40 -1.79
C GLU A 217 33.23 -3.55 -2.66
N ARG A 218 32.40 -4.11 -3.56
CA ARG A 218 32.80 -5.14 -4.52
C ARG A 218 33.16 -4.59 -5.91
N GLY A 219 33.17 -3.28 -6.10
CA GLY A 219 33.40 -2.65 -7.40
C GLY A 219 32.30 -2.96 -8.43
N LEU A 220 31.07 -3.19 -7.97
CA LEU A 220 29.90 -3.49 -8.81
C LEU A 220 28.99 -2.27 -8.89
N SER A 221 28.34 -2.06 -10.03
CA SER A 221 27.17 -1.19 -10.15
C SER A 221 25.89 -2.00 -10.34
N PHE A 222 24.78 -1.50 -9.81
CA PHE A 222 23.47 -2.04 -10.17
C PHE A 222 23.20 -1.87 -11.67
N GLN A 223 23.80 -0.90 -12.35
CA GLN A 223 23.56 -0.62 -13.77
C GLN A 223 24.44 -1.47 -14.71
N ASP A 224 25.37 -2.26 -14.19
CA ASP A 224 26.29 -3.05 -15.00
C ASP A 224 25.66 -4.36 -15.48
N GLN A 225 25.96 -4.72 -16.73
CA GLN A 225 25.66 -6.05 -17.28
C GLN A 225 26.74 -7.06 -16.84
N GLY A 226 26.36 -8.33 -16.74
CA GLY A 226 27.19 -9.46 -16.32
C GLY A 226 27.09 -9.81 -14.83
N SER A 227 26.66 -8.89 -13.98
CA SER A 227 26.78 -9.00 -12.51
C SER A 227 25.62 -9.74 -11.81
N GLY A 228 24.74 -10.41 -12.56
CA GLY A 228 23.48 -10.92 -12.02
C GLY A 228 23.63 -11.88 -10.82
N LYS A 229 24.68 -12.72 -10.83
CA LYS A 229 24.93 -13.67 -9.74
C LYS A 229 25.38 -12.93 -8.47
N GLU A 230 26.29 -11.99 -8.61
CA GLU A 230 26.85 -11.18 -7.53
C GLU A 230 25.77 -10.28 -6.92
N LEU A 231 24.92 -9.66 -7.75
CA LEU A 231 23.75 -8.91 -7.31
C LEU A 231 22.83 -9.78 -6.44
N TRP A 232 22.57 -11.02 -6.89
CA TRP A 232 21.70 -11.95 -6.18
C TRP A 232 22.27 -12.37 -4.83
N GLU A 233 23.56 -12.70 -4.76
CA GLU A 233 24.24 -13.07 -3.51
C GLU A 233 24.16 -11.95 -2.47
N ILE A 234 24.44 -10.72 -2.87
CA ILE A 234 24.33 -9.56 -1.96
C ILE A 234 22.87 -9.37 -1.55
N TRP A 235 21.93 -9.45 -2.50
CA TRP A 235 20.52 -9.21 -2.24
C TRP A 235 19.90 -10.23 -1.29
N ILE A 236 20.25 -11.52 -1.38
CA ILE A 236 19.74 -12.54 -0.45
C ILE A 236 20.08 -12.16 1.00
N GLY A 237 21.33 -11.79 1.27
CA GLY A 237 21.75 -11.41 2.62
C GLY A 237 21.03 -10.15 3.13
N ILE A 238 20.73 -9.18 2.25
CA ILE A 238 19.90 -8.01 2.61
C ILE A 238 18.45 -8.43 2.89
N LYS A 239 17.87 -9.27 2.04
CA LYS A 239 16.49 -9.74 2.16
C LYS A 239 16.26 -10.54 3.44
N GLU A 240 17.23 -11.33 3.88
CA GLU A 240 17.17 -12.06 5.15
C GLU A 240 17.08 -11.09 6.33
N LYS A 241 17.96 -10.07 6.38
CA LYS A 241 17.91 -9.00 7.39
C LYS A 241 16.58 -8.25 7.37
N MET A 242 16.07 -7.91 6.18
CA MET A 242 14.74 -7.30 6.03
C MET A 242 13.65 -8.15 6.67
N ASN A 243 13.67 -9.46 6.45
CA ASN A 243 12.68 -10.37 7.00
C ASN A 243 12.79 -10.51 8.52
N GLU A 244 14.00 -10.54 9.07
CA GLU A 244 14.24 -10.58 10.52
C GLU A 244 13.75 -9.31 11.21
N GLU A 245 14.11 -8.14 10.67
CA GLU A 245 13.66 -6.84 11.19
C GLU A 245 12.12 -6.77 11.13
N ARG A 246 11.49 -7.21 10.04
CA ARG A 246 10.03 -7.28 9.94
C ARG A 246 9.40 -8.19 10.99
N LYS A 247 9.98 -9.36 11.27
CA LYS A 247 9.48 -10.26 12.32
C LYS A 247 9.57 -9.61 13.70
N SER A 248 10.69 -8.95 13.99
CA SER A 248 10.91 -8.21 15.24
C SER A 248 9.87 -7.10 15.40
N LEU A 249 9.66 -6.28 14.37
CA LEU A 249 8.68 -5.19 14.38
C LEU A 249 7.24 -5.70 14.54
N SER A 250 6.89 -6.82 13.91
CA SER A 250 5.57 -7.45 14.07
C SER A 250 5.35 -7.98 15.49
N LEU A 251 6.38 -8.51 16.15
CA LEU A 251 6.30 -8.97 17.54
C LEU A 251 6.13 -7.79 18.48
N TYR A 252 6.92 -6.73 18.28
CA TYR A 252 6.81 -5.50 19.04
C TYR A 252 5.40 -4.89 18.96
N GLN A 253 4.83 -4.80 17.75
CA GLN A 253 3.49 -4.28 17.56
C GLN A 253 2.42 -5.12 18.29
N ARG A 254 2.52 -6.46 18.23
CA ARG A 254 1.60 -7.35 18.98
C ARG A 254 1.70 -7.12 20.48
N ASN A 255 2.91 -6.97 21.01
CA ASN A 255 3.14 -6.75 22.44
C ASN A 255 2.52 -5.42 22.89
N MET A 256 2.69 -4.35 22.11
CA MET A 256 2.06 -3.04 22.35
C MET A 256 0.52 -3.11 22.33
N GLU A 257 -0.07 -3.90 21.43
CA GLU A 257 -1.52 -4.11 21.36
C GLU A 257 -2.05 -4.92 22.54
N THR A 258 -1.30 -5.90 23.05
CA THR A 258 -1.65 -6.65 24.28
C THR A 258 -1.52 -5.80 25.53
N GLU A 259 -0.48 -4.96 25.65
CA GLU A 259 -0.30 -4.08 26.81
C GLU A 259 -1.40 -3.03 26.90
N LYS A 260 -1.79 -2.40 25.77
CA LYS A 260 -2.94 -1.49 25.73
C LYS A 260 -4.24 -2.17 26.20
N ARG A 261 -4.49 -3.40 25.75
CA ARG A 261 -5.66 -4.18 26.20
C ARG A 261 -5.63 -4.48 27.70
N SER A 262 -4.46 -4.65 28.31
CA SER A 262 -4.36 -4.89 29.76
C SER A 262 -4.57 -3.64 30.61
N ILE A 263 -4.31 -2.45 30.06
CA ILE A 263 -4.50 -1.16 30.75
C ILE A 263 -5.97 -0.70 30.67
N ASP A 264 -6.67 -1.01 29.57
CA ASP A 264 -8.08 -0.62 29.36
C ASP A 264 -9.11 -1.55 30.05
N VAL A 265 -8.68 -2.59 30.79
CA VAL A 265 -9.58 -3.33 31.68
C VAL A 265 -9.74 -2.50 32.95
N PRO A 266 -10.91 -1.90 33.24
CA PRO A 266 -11.12 -1.31 34.56
C PRO A 266 -10.97 -2.46 35.56
N GLU A 267 -10.06 -2.29 36.53
CA GLU A 267 -10.04 -3.12 37.74
C GLU A 267 -11.47 -3.16 38.24
N LYS A 268 -12.15 -4.29 38.04
CA LYS A 268 -13.30 -4.63 38.84
C LYS A 268 -12.75 -4.72 40.24
N VAL A 269 -12.91 -3.63 40.99
CA VAL A 269 -12.87 -3.62 42.44
C VAL A 269 -13.90 -4.65 42.88
N THR A 270 -13.45 -5.88 43.09
CA THR A 270 -14.19 -6.90 43.82
C THR A 270 -14.28 -6.40 45.26
N LYS A 271 -15.35 -5.68 45.55
CA LYS A 271 -15.90 -5.63 46.89
C LYS A 271 -16.36 -7.05 47.25
N GLU A 272 -16.19 -7.38 48.53
CA GLU A 272 -16.61 -8.60 49.22
C GLU A 272 -15.54 -9.68 49.28
N GLU A 273 -14.65 -9.58 50.27
CA GLU A 273 -14.66 -10.44 51.46
C GLU A 273 -13.62 -9.93 52.46
N ILE A 274 -13.78 -10.29 53.74
CA ILE A 274 -13.07 -9.80 54.95
C ILE A 274 -13.73 -8.55 55.57
N VAL A 275 -14.81 -8.74 56.32
CA VAL A 275 -14.81 -8.72 57.80
C VAL A 275 -16.11 -9.38 58.30
N ARG A 276 -16.03 -10.67 58.61
CA ARG A 276 -16.79 -11.31 59.68
C ARG A 276 -15.91 -12.39 60.29
N SER A 277 -15.13 -12.00 61.29
CA SER A 277 -14.70 -12.76 62.47
C SER A 277 -13.90 -11.82 63.35
#